data_AF-W1YLD8-F1
#
_entry.id   AF-W1YLD8-F1
#
_cell.length_a   1.000
_cell.length_b   1.000
_cell.length_c   1.000
_cell.angle_alpha   90.00
_cell.angle_beta   90.00
_cell.angle_gamma   90.00
#
_symmetry.space_group_name_H-M   'P 1'
#
loop_
_entity.id
_entity.type
_entity.pdbx_description
1 polymer ?
#
loop_
_entity_poly.entity_id
_entity_poly.type
_entity_poly.pdbx_seq_one_letter_code
_entity_poly.pdbx_strand_id
1 'polypeptide(L)'
;EQYACDAAIICTGGASYPLTGSTGDGYALAEKVGHTITDIRPSLVPIVTNEAWVKDIMGLSLRNVEVSVVSKNKVQAKQFGEMMFT
;
A
#
# COMPACT_ATOMS: atom_id res chain seq x y z
N GLU A 1 23.42 22.85 6.94
CA GLU A 1 23.06 24.23 6.57
C GLU A 1 21.76 24.63 7.25
N GLN A 2 21.44 25.92 7.27
CA GLN A 2 20.17 26.44 7.80
C GLN A 2 19.49 27.29 6.71
N TYR A 3 18.17 27.11 6.57
CA TYR A 3 17.36 27.81 5.58
C TYR A 3 16.23 28.56 6.31
N ALA A 4 16.25 29.89 6.28
CA ALA A 4 15.19 30.72 6.86
C ALA A 4 14.03 30.87 5.87
N CYS A 5 12.79 30.73 6.34
CA CYS A 5 11.58 30.93 5.55
C CYS A 5 10.40 31.29 6.47
N ASP A 6 9.41 32.01 5.95
CA ASP A 6 8.16 32.28 6.67
C ASP A 6 7.23 31.06 6.69
N ALA A 7 7.36 30.17 5.70
CA ALA A 7 6.58 28.95 5.55
C ALA A 7 7.39 27.84 4.87
N ALA A 8 7.09 26.59 5.21
CA ALA A 8 7.62 25.38 4.59
C ALA A 8 6.48 24.42 4.24
N ILE A 9 6.63 23.65 3.16
CA ILE A 9 5.63 22.68 2.69
C ILE A 9 6.23 21.27 2.76
N ILE A 10 5.53 20.33 3.40
CA ILE A 10 5.94 18.92 3.47
C ILE A 10 5.35 18.17 2.27
N CYS A 11 6.21 17.79 1.32
CA CYS A 11 5.85 17.07 0.09
C CYS A 11 6.69 15.80 -0.11
N THR A 12 6.98 15.05 0.96
CA THR A 12 7.97 13.94 0.96
C THR A 12 7.43 12.61 0.40
N GLY A 13 6.19 12.57 -0.09
CA GLY A 13 5.54 11.32 -0.49
C GLY A 13 5.20 10.42 0.71
N GLY A 14 5.04 9.12 0.44
CA GLY A 14 4.68 8.11 1.44
C GLY A 14 5.87 7.26 1.90
N ALA A 15 5.59 5.98 2.19
CA ALA A 15 6.60 4.96 2.51
C ALA A 15 6.67 3.81 1.48
N SER A 16 5.92 3.92 0.37
CA SER A 16 6.01 2.97 -0.74
C SER A 16 7.24 3.26 -1.59
N TYR A 17 7.94 2.23 -2.08
CA TYR A 17 9.10 2.37 -2.96
C TYR A 17 10.21 3.27 -2.35
N PRO A 18 10.80 2.91 -1.19
CA PRO A 18 11.77 3.78 -0.48
C PRO A 18 13.00 4.15 -1.31
N LEU A 19 13.39 3.32 -2.28
CA LEU A 19 14.51 3.60 -3.18
C LEU A 19 14.28 4.81 -4.10
N THR A 20 13.04 5.30 -4.25
CA THR A 20 12.73 6.53 -4.98
C THR A 20 12.76 7.78 -4.10
N GLY A 21 13.06 7.63 -2.80
CA GLY A 21 13.10 8.71 -1.81
C GLY A 21 11.84 8.84 -0.93
N SER A 22 10.80 8.05 -1.19
CA SER A 22 9.59 8.00 -0.33
C SER A 22 9.84 7.12 0.91
N THR A 23 10.54 7.65 1.90
CA THR A 23 11.00 6.93 3.11
C THR A 23 10.12 7.14 4.35
N GLY A 24 9.06 7.94 4.24
CA GLY A 24 8.17 8.26 5.36
C GLY A 24 8.61 9.43 6.25
N ASP A 25 9.65 10.18 5.86
CA ASP A 25 10.18 11.29 6.66
C ASP A 25 9.14 12.37 7.00
N GLY A 26 8.20 12.62 6.07
CA GLY A 26 7.10 13.57 6.27
C GLY A 26 6.18 13.23 7.44
N TYR A 27 6.02 11.95 7.78
CA TYR A 27 5.23 11.54 8.93
C TYR A 27 5.87 12.02 10.24
N ALA A 28 7.19 11.82 10.37
CA ALA A 28 7.94 12.28 11.54
C ALA A 28 8.00 13.81 11.63
N LEU A 29 8.07 14.51 10.49
CA LEU A 29 8.00 15.98 10.46
C LEU A 29 6.63 16.50 10.90
N ALA A 30 5.55 15.90 10.40
CA ALA A 30 4.19 16.29 10.75
C ALA A 30 3.88 16.02 12.24
N GLU A 31 4.33 14.88 12.78
CA GLU A 31 4.20 14.56 14.21
C GLU A 31 4.89 15.60 15.10
N LYS A 32 6.11 16.02 14.74
CA LYS A 32 6.88 17.03 15.49
C LYS A 32 6.19 18.40 15.58
N VAL A 33 5.31 18.72 14.64
CA VAL A 33 4.53 19.98 14.65
C VAL A 33 3.09 19.78 15.14
N GLY A 34 2.82 18.63 15.78
CA GLY A 34 1.58 18.38 16.52
C GLY A 34 0.47 17.65 15.74
N HIS A 35 0.72 17.18 14.51
CA HIS A 35 -0.25 16.37 13.80
C HIS A 35 -0.29 14.92 14.32
N THR A 36 -1.47 14.30 14.29
CA THR A 36 -1.62 12.87 14.53
C THR A 36 -1.41 12.10 13.24
N ILE A 37 -0.55 11.07 13.28
CA ILE A 37 -0.33 10.16 12.17
C ILE A 37 -1.22 8.91 12.36
N THR A 38 -2.00 8.56 11.34
CA THR A 38 -2.78 7.32 11.33
C THR A 38 -1.88 6.11 11.09
N ASP A 39 -2.35 4.90 11.43
CA ASP A 39 -1.66 3.66 11.06
C ASP A 39 -1.34 3.62 9.57
N ILE A 40 -0.05 3.59 9.24
CA ILE A 40 0.42 3.47 7.87
C ILE A 40 0.36 2.00 7.46
N ARG A 41 -0.32 1.70 6.36
CA ARG A 41 -0.52 0.34 5.85
C ARG A 41 -0.23 0.29 4.35
N PRO A 42 0.36 -0.81 3.84
CA PRO A 42 0.53 -0.98 2.41
C PRO A 42 -0.84 -1.03 1.71
N SER A 43 -0.90 -0.47 0.51
CA SER A 43 -2.08 -0.47 -0.34
C SER A 43 -1.66 -0.73 -1.79
N LEU A 44 -2.56 -1.31 -2.58
CA LEU A 44 -2.30 -1.72 -3.97
C LEU A 44 -1.08 -2.65 -4.12
N VAL A 45 -0.88 -3.53 -3.13
CA VAL A 45 0.16 -4.57 -3.13
C VAL A 45 -0.44 -5.94 -3.44
N PRO A 46 0.36 -6.90 -3.94
CA PRO A 46 -0.09 -8.28 -4.12
C PRO A 46 -0.57 -8.92 -2.81
N ILE A 47 -1.50 -9.87 -2.94
CA ILE A 47 -1.95 -10.70 -1.81
C ILE A 47 -1.02 -11.90 -1.70
N VAL A 48 -0.50 -12.15 -0.49
CA VAL A 48 0.33 -13.32 -0.19
C VAL A 48 -0.54 -14.43 0.35
N THR A 49 -0.37 -15.64 -0.20
CA THR A 49 -1.13 -16.85 0.15
C THR A 49 -0.21 -17.88 0.80
N ASN A 50 -0.73 -18.69 1.72
CA ASN A 50 0.04 -19.79 2.36
C ASN A 50 0.00 -21.08 1.52
N GLU A 51 -0.89 -21.13 0.54
CA GLU A 51 -1.17 -22.25 -0.32
C GLU A 51 0.00 -22.53 -1.28
N ALA A 52 0.52 -23.76 -1.26
CA ALA A 52 1.65 -24.14 -2.10
C ALA A 52 1.31 -24.23 -3.60
N TRP A 53 0.06 -24.57 -3.94
CA TRP A 53 -0.39 -24.81 -5.32
C TRP A 53 -0.36 -23.55 -6.19
N VAL A 54 -0.35 -22.35 -5.60
CA VAL A 54 -0.28 -21.09 -6.34
C VAL A 54 0.99 -21.03 -7.21
N LYS A 55 2.09 -21.62 -6.74
CA LYS A 55 3.34 -21.73 -7.49
C LYS A 55 3.23 -22.65 -8.71
N ASP A 56 2.39 -23.68 -8.64
CA ASP A 56 2.20 -24.63 -9.74
C ASP A 56 1.49 -23.99 -10.94
N ILE A 57 0.75 -22.90 -10.71
CA ILE A 57 0.03 -22.15 -11.74
C ILE A 57 0.58 -20.73 -11.94
N MET A 58 1.81 -20.46 -11.46
CA MET A 58 2.47 -19.17 -11.63
C MET A 58 2.48 -18.75 -13.10
N GLY A 59 2.15 -17.48 -13.36
CA GLY A 59 2.03 -16.91 -14.70
C GLY A 59 0.65 -17.04 -15.33
N LEU A 60 -0.26 -17.83 -14.74
CA LEU A 60 -1.65 -17.86 -15.19
C LEU A 60 -2.30 -16.50 -14.95
N SER A 61 -2.77 -15.89 -16.04
CA SER A 61 -3.53 -14.63 -16.01
C SER A 61 -5.00 -14.90 -16.31
N LEU A 62 -5.86 -14.53 -15.39
CA LEU A 62 -7.31 -14.60 -15.52
C LEU A 62 -7.87 -13.23 -15.88
N ARG A 63 -8.79 -13.21 -16.85
CA ARG A 63 -9.50 -12.01 -17.29
C ARG A 63 -10.97 -12.10 -16.93
N ASN A 64 -11.60 -10.96 -16.68
CA ASN A 64 -13.02 -10.84 -16.35
C ASN A 64 -13.41 -11.68 -15.12
N VAL A 65 -12.60 -11.60 -14.06
CA VAL A 65 -12.82 -12.31 -12.79
C VAL A 65 -13.15 -11.33 -11.66
N GLU A 66 -13.88 -11.82 -10.66
CA GLU A 66 -14.15 -11.09 -9.42
C GLU A 66 -13.36 -11.72 -8.26
N VAL A 67 -12.67 -10.88 -7.48
CA VAL A 67 -12.12 -11.26 -6.18
C VAL A 67 -12.99 -10.69 -5.08
N SER A 68 -13.29 -11.51 -4.06
CA SER A 68 -14.08 -11.11 -2.90
C SER A 68 -13.27 -11.28 -1.63
N VAL A 69 -13.25 -10.26 -0.77
CA VAL A 69 -12.71 -10.37 0.59
C VAL A 69 -13.85 -10.78 1.51
N VAL A 70 -13.77 -11.97 2.10
CA VAL A 70 -14.79 -12.51 3.00
C VAL A 70 -14.24 -12.54 4.42
N SER A 71 -14.98 -11.96 5.37
CA SER A 71 -14.66 -12.00 6.79
C SER A 71 -15.95 -12.17 7.60
N LYS A 72 -15.90 -12.95 8.68
CA LYS A 72 -17.07 -13.25 9.54
C LYS A 72 -18.30 -13.72 8.73
N ASN A 73 -18.07 -14.60 7.74
CA ASN A 73 -19.08 -15.12 6.81
C ASN A 73 -19.84 -14.04 6.01
N LYS A 74 -19.24 -12.85 5.84
CA LYS A 74 -19.79 -11.76 5.04
C LYS A 74 -18.75 -11.23 4.07
N VAL A 75 -19.20 -10.94 2.84
CA VAL A 75 -18.38 -10.24 1.86
C VAL A 75 -18.16 -8.81 2.35
N GLN A 76 -16.91 -8.43 2.54
CA GLN A 76 -16.49 -7.09 2.98
C GLN A 76 -16.22 -6.18 1.78
N ALA A 77 -15.66 -6.75 0.71
CA ALA A 77 -15.31 -6.03 -0.50
C ALA A 77 -15.31 -6.96 -1.70
N LYS A 78 -15.53 -6.39 -2.89
CA LYS A 78 -15.44 -7.06 -4.18
C LYS A 78 -14.68 -6.19 -5.16
N GLN A 79 -13.92 -6.82 -6.05
CA GLN A 79 -13.25 -6.15 -7.15
C GLN A 79 -13.30 -7.02 -8.40
N PHE A 80 -13.71 -6.42 -9.51
CA PHE A 80 -13.77 -7.08 -10.82
C PHE A 80 -12.65 -6.59 -11.72
N GLY A 81 -12.03 -7.50 -12.47
CA GLY A 81 -10.97 -7.16 -13.42
C GLY A 81 -10.12 -8.37 -13.80
N GLU A 82 -8.81 -8.18 -13.73
CA GLU A 82 -7.82 -9.21 -14.05
C GLU A 82 -7.08 -9.64 -12.78
N MET A 83 -6.63 -10.89 -12.78
CA MET A 83 -5.85 -11.47 -11.68
C MET A 83 -4.71 -12.31 -12.27
N MET A 84 -3.54 -12.23 -11.66
CA MET A 84 -2.38 -13.04 -12.02
C MET A 84 -1.95 -13.86 -10.81
N PHE A 85 -1.67 -15.14 -11.03
CA PHE A 85 -1.00 -15.98 -10.04
C PHE A 85 0.51 -15.81 -10.18
N THR A 86 1.18 -15.54 -9.05
CA THR A 86 2.60 -15.19 -8.96
C THR A 86 3.35 -16.08 -7.99
#